data_AF-A0A2R7LCK2-F1
#
_entry.id   AF-A0A2R7LCK2-F1
#
_cell.length_a   1.000
_cell.length_b   1.000
_cell.length_c   1.000
_cell.angle_alpha   90.00
_cell.angle_beta   90.00
_cell.angle_gamma   90.00
#
_symmetry.space_group_name_H-M   'P 1'
#
loop_
_entity.id
_entity.type
_entity.pdbx_description
1 polymer ?
#
loop_
_entity_poly.entity_id
_entity_poly.type
_entity_poly.pdbx_seq_one_letter_code
_entity_poly.pdbx_strand_id
1 'polypeptide(L)'
;MALLDLLRRPKTTKVAAIPAGWVVYAVGDIHGRLDLFDMLVEKIRNDHARCVPRQRGLVVLLGDYIDRGPSSAGVIDSILNFETSTGLTLRALKGNHEQALLNFLSDPVGGAPWLSHGGIEALASYGVGAPRSPQPSDLTEIRNQLAEALPAAHLAFLRSLKTLLVFGDYIFVHAGLRPGRPIEEQTEADLLWIRDDFLRKPWLDDSVVVHGHTPISAVDLDSNKIGVDTGAFATGVLTALRLQGSQRELMQVSVGGPAADGPDGAGEL
;
A
#
# COMPACT_ATOMS: atom_id res chain seq x y z
N MET A 1 19.58 12.54 -42.57
CA MET A 1 18.21 12.60 -42.02
C MET A 1 18.25 12.33 -40.53
N ALA A 2 18.86 13.27 -39.81
CA ALA A 2 18.72 13.43 -38.38
C ALA A 2 17.37 14.08 -38.13
N LEU A 3 16.49 13.44 -37.35
CA LEU A 3 15.44 14.10 -36.54
C LEU A 3 14.62 13.07 -35.74
N LEU A 4 15.19 12.43 -34.70
CA LEU A 4 14.36 11.82 -33.63
C LEU A 4 15.13 11.57 -32.32
N ASP A 5 16.21 12.31 -32.08
CA ASP A 5 16.99 12.25 -30.83
C ASP A 5 16.77 13.49 -29.94
N LEU A 6 15.69 14.25 -30.19
CA LEU A 6 15.45 15.56 -29.60
C LEU A 6 14.20 15.59 -28.72
N LEU A 7 14.09 14.69 -27.73
CA LEU A 7 13.23 14.89 -26.54
C LEU A 7 13.68 14.09 -25.30
N ARG A 8 14.94 13.64 -25.21
CA ARG A 8 15.48 13.26 -23.90
C ARG A 8 15.79 14.55 -23.14
N ARG A 9 14.86 14.97 -22.27
CA ARG A 9 15.19 15.92 -21.20
C ARG A 9 16.47 15.41 -20.52
N PRO A 10 17.50 16.24 -20.28
CA PRO A 10 18.63 15.81 -19.48
C PRO A 10 18.08 15.31 -18.15
N LYS A 11 18.38 14.05 -17.78
CA LYS A 11 18.03 13.53 -16.45
C LYS A 11 18.57 14.53 -15.44
N THR A 12 17.68 15.10 -14.64
CA THR A 12 18.08 15.98 -13.56
C THR A 12 19.04 15.20 -12.65
N THR A 13 20.19 15.80 -12.34
CA THR A 13 21.22 15.19 -11.47
C THR A 13 20.81 15.23 -9.98
N LYS A 14 19.61 15.72 -9.68
CA LYS A 14 19.08 15.85 -8.34
C LYS A 14 18.63 14.48 -7.85
N VAL A 15 19.29 13.96 -6.82
CA VAL A 15 18.83 12.76 -6.13
C VAL A 15 17.59 13.13 -5.31
N ALA A 16 16.47 12.47 -5.57
CA ALA A 16 15.20 12.75 -4.89
C ALA A 16 15.33 12.57 -3.37
N ALA A 17 14.85 13.56 -2.63
CA ALA A 17 14.94 13.59 -1.18
C ALA A 17 13.59 13.88 -0.51
N ILE A 18 13.40 13.33 0.68
CA ILE A 18 12.33 13.76 1.58
C ILE A 18 12.75 15.06 2.31
N PRO A 19 11.80 15.85 2.84
CA PRO A 19 12.10 17.05 3.62
C PRO A 19 13.04 16.78 4.81
N ALA A 20 13.95 17.72 5.08
CA ALA A 20 14.91 17.59 6.17
C ALA A 20 14.22 17.44 7.55
N GLY A 21 14.84 16.66 8.45
CA GLY A 21 14.33 16.41 9.79
C GLY A 21 13.20 15.36 9.87
N TRP A 22 12.96 14.62 8.78
CA TRP A 22 12.01 13.53 8.70
C TRP A 22 12.68 12.21 8.35
N VAL A 23 12.10 11.12 8.86
CA VAL A 23 12.27 9.75 8.36
C VAL A 23 10.90 9.26 7.92
N VAL A 24 10.81 8.68 6.73
CA VAL A 24 9.56 8.15 6.16
C VAL A 24 9.67 6.65 5.97
N TYR A 25 8.61 5.92 6.31
CA TYR A 25 8.47 4.48 6.07
C TYR A 25 7.24 4.26 5.20
N ALA A 26 7.41 3.84 3.96
CA ALA A 26 6.30 3.51 3.05
C ALA A 26 6.09 1.99 3.03
N VAL A 27 4.94 1.54 3.54
CA VAL A 27 4.59 0.13 3.73
C VAL A 27 3.70 -0.36 2.59
N GLY A 28 4.06 -1.49 1.99
CA GLY A 28 3.28 -2.14 0.93
C GLY A 28 1.99 -2.79 1.41
N ASP A 29 1.36 -3.54 0.51
CA ASP A 29 0.04 -4.15 0.67
C ASP A 29 0.03 -5.19 1.80
N ILE A 30 -0.89 -5.04 2.77
CA ILE A 30 -0.93 -5.83 4.00
C ILE A 30 -1.85 -7.04 3.85
N HIS A 31 -3.00 -6.87 3.18
CA HIS A 31 -3.97 -7.93 2.89
C HIS A 31 -4.28 -8.84 4.09
N GLY A 32 -4.78 -8.25 5.18
CA GLY A 32 -5.21 -8.99 6.37
C GLY A 32 -4.10 -9.73 7.13
N ARG A 33 -2.83 -9.49 6.80
CA ARG A 33 -1.65 -10.06 7.50
C ARG A 33 -1.27 -9.23 8.72
N LEU A 34 -2.14 -9.26 9.73
CA LEU A 34 -1.90 -8.60 11.02
C LEU A 34 -0.58 -9.05 11.66
N ASP A 35 -0.25 -10.33 11.54
CA ASP A 35 0.99 -10.92 12.03
C ASP A 35 2.24 -10.23 11.46
N LEU A 36 2.27 -10.01 10.13
CA LEU A 36 3.36 -9.31 9.48
C LEU A 36 3.33 -7.81 9.79
N PHE A 37 2.14 -7.21 9.83
CA PHE A 37 2.00 -5.79 10.11
C PHE A 37 2.55 -5.44 11.49
N ASP A 38 2.16 -6.17 12.54
CA ASP A 38 2.64 -5.93 13.91
C ASP A 38 4.17 -6.10 14.01
N MET A 39 4.75 -7.11 13.35
CA MET A 39 6.20 -7.29 13.28
C MET A 39 6.90 -6.09 12.62
N LEU A 40 6.36 -5.59 11.51
CA LEU A 40 6.92 -4.45 10.79
C LEU A 40 6.80 -3.15 11.59
N VAL A 41 5.66 -2.92 12.25
CA VAL A 41 5.45 -1.77 13.15
C VAL A 41 6.51 -1.76 14.25
N GLU A 42 6.79 -2.91 14.87
CA GLU A 42 7.82 -3.01 15.89
C GLU A 42 9.23 -2.76 15.32
N LYS A 43 9.53 -3.28 14.13
CA LYS A 43 10.80 -3.01 13.44
C LYS A 43 10.98 -1.51 13.13
N ILE A 44 9.93 -0.84 12.64
CA ILE A 44 9.91 0.61 12.37
C ILE A 44 10.11 1.40 13.66
N ARG A 45 9.40 1.06 14.73
CA ARG A 45 9.53 1.73 16.04
C ARG A 45 10.96 1.67 16.57
N ASN A 46 11.57 0.48 16.47
CA ASN A 46 12.95 0.26 16.92
C ASN A 46 13.99 0.96 16.05
N ASP A 47 13.76 1.04 14.74
CA ASP A 47 14.62 1.80 13.83
C ASP A 47 14.53 3.31 14.09
N HIS A 48 13.30 3.85 14.17
CA HIS A 48 13.07 5.28 14.39
C HIS A 48 13.67 5.75 15.72
N ALA A 49 13.55 4.95 16.78
CA ALA A 49 14.12 5.26 18.10
C ALA A 49 15.65 5.44 18.08
N ARG A 50 16.35 4.90 17.08
CA ARG A 50 17.81 5.01 16.92
C ARG A 50 18.24 6.22 16.09
N CYS A 51 17.32 6.96 15.50
CA CYS A 51 17.64 8.11 14.66
C CYS A 51 18.12 9.30 15.53
N VAL A 52 19.37 9.72 15.35
CA VAL A 52 20.00 10.84 16.06
C VAL A 52 20.50 11.90 15.06
N PRO A 53 20.23 13.21 15.25
CA PRO A 53 19.34 13.78 16.28
C PRO A 53 17.90 13.30 16.08
N ARG A 54 17.03 13.46 17.11
CA ARG A 54 15.64 12.99 17.05
C ARG A 54 14.91 13.63 15.86
N GLN A 55 14.49 12.82 14.90
CA GLN A 55 13.75 13.24 13.71
C GLN A 55 12.26 12.95 13.86
N ARG A 56 11.42 13.64 13.08
CA ARG A 56 9.99 13.31 12.99
C ARG A 56 9.83 12.04 12.16
N GLY A 57 8.96 11.13 12.58
CA GLY A 57 8.67 9.89 11.84
C GLY A 57 7.31 9.97 11.16
N LEU A 58 7.27 9.60 9.89
CA LEU A 58 6.05 9.44 9.11
C LEU A 58 5.98 8.02 8.57
N VAL A 59 4.88 7.32 8.84
CA VAL A 59 4.56 6.04 8.21
C VAL A 59 3.45 6.28 7.18
N VAL A 60 3.68 5.80 5.96
CA VAL A 60 2.72 5.84 4.86
C VAL A 60 2.30 4.42 4.53
N LEU A 61 1.02 4.09 4.69
CA LEU A 61 0.48 2.80 4.28
C LEU A 61 -0.14 2.94 2.89
N LEU A 62 0.32 2.16 1.92
CA LEU A 62 0.02 2.39 0.50
C LEU A 62 -1.38 1.90 0.05
N GLY A 63 -2.12 1.22 0.91
CA GLY A 63 -3.46 0.69 0.62
C GLY A 63 -3.51 -0.83 0.78
N ASP A 64 -4.65 -1.42 0.46
CA ASP A 64 -4.88 -2.87 0.47
C ASP A 64 -4.55 -3.49 1.84
N TYR A 65 -5.25 -3.00 2.85
CA TYR A 65 -5.16 -3.43 4.24
C TYR A 65 -5.96 -4.70 4.49
N ILE A 66 -7.07 -4.81 3.78
CA ILE A 66 -8.06 -5.87 3.93
C ILE A 66 -7.94 -6.93 2.84
N ASP A 67 -8.78 -7.95 2.96
CA ASP A 67 -8.96 -9.06 2.05
C ASP A 67 -7.79 -10.06 2.02
N ARG A 68 -8.09 -11.27 1.52
CA ARG A 68 -7.18 -12.41 1.34
C ARG A 68 -6.65 -12.99 2.65
N GLY A 69 -5.95 -12.21 3.47
CA GLY A 69 -5.47 -12.66 4.78
C GLY A 69 -6.57 -12.73 5.84
N PRO A 70 -6.31 -13.46 6.94
CA PRO A 70 -7.36 -13.84 7.89
C PRO A 70 -7.84 -12.69 8.79
N SER A 71 -7.09 -11.60 8.93
CA SER A 71 -7.27 -10.64 10.03
C SER A 71 -7.54 -9.22 9.54
N SER A 72 -8.38 -9.04 8.51
CA SER A 72 -8.72 -7.71 7.98
C SER A 72 -9.23 -6.75 9.08
N ALA A 73 -10.17 -7.19 9.92
CA ALA A 73 -10.65 -6.39 11.06
C ALA A 73 -9.51 -5.97 12.01
N GLY A 74 -8.66 -6.90 12.41
CA GLY A 74 -7.55 -6.64 13.32
C GLY A 74 -6.47 -5.73 12.72
N VAL A 75 -6.23 -5.78 11.41
CA VAL A 75 -5.34 -4.81 10.73
C VAL A 75 -5.90 -3.40 10.86
N ILE A 76 -7.21 -3.20 10.62
CA ILE A 76 -7.84 -1.88 10.76
C ILE A 76 -7.79 -1.40 12.22
N ASP A 77 -8.00 -2.29 13.21
CA ASP A 77 -7.82 -1.96 14.63
C ASP A 77 -6.38 -1.49 14.93
N SER A 78 -5.37 -2.21 14.46
CA SER A 78 -3.96 -1.82 14.64
C SER A 78 -3.65 -0.47 13.98
N ILE A 79 -4.21 -0.21 12.80
CA ILE A 79 -4.05 1.06 12.09
C ILE A 79 -4.68 2.23 12.88
N LEU A 80 -5.89 2.05 13.39
CA LEU A 80 -6.60 3.06 14.18
C LEU A 80 -5.85 3.41 15.48
N ASN A 81 -5.14 2.45 16.07
CA ASN A 81 -4.36 2.62 17.29
C ASN A 81 -2.88 2.97 17.04
N PHE A 82 -2.46 3.10 15.78
CA PHE A 82 -1.06 3.20 15.40
C PHE A 82 -0.35 4.42 16.00
N GLU A 83 -0.91 5.63 15.84
CA GLU A 83 -0.23 6.85 16.30
C GLU A 83 -0.10 6.87 17.83
N THR A 84 -1.12 6.40 18.55
CA THR A 84 -1.10 6.28 20.02
C THR A 84 -0.07 5.25 20.49
N SER A 85 0.05 4.12 19.80
CA SER A 85 0.96 3.03 20.19
C SER A 85 2.42 3.28 19.82
N THR A 86 2.69 4.06 18.77
CA THR A 86 4.05 4.28 18.25
C THR A 86 4.59 5.69 18.51
N GLY A 87 3.71 6.68 18.66
CA GLY A 87 4.08 8.11 18.67
C GLY A 87 4.55 8.63 17.30
N LEU A 88 4.42 7.84 16.23
CA LEU A 88 4.77 8.22 14.86
C LEU A 88 3.53 8.75 14.13
N THR A 89 3.73 9.69 13.21
CA THR A 89 2.65 10.18 12.36
C THR A 89 2.27 9.13 11.32
N LEU A 90 0.98 8.88 11.11
CA LEU A 90 0.49 7.92 10.13
C LEU A 90 -0.27 8.60 9.00
N ARG A 91 -0.05 8.17 7.76
CA ARG A 91 -0.88 8.50 6.60
C ARG A 91 -1.27 7.22 5.88
N ALA A 92 -2.56 6.90 5.92
CA ALA A 92 -3.13 5.74 5.24
C ALA A 92 -3.74 6.16 3.89
N LEU A 93 -3.33 5.49 2.81
CA LEU A 93 -3.87 5.66 1.46
C LEU A 93 -4.92 4.60 1.13
N LYS A 94 -5.88 4.95 0.28
CA LYS A 94 -6.89 4.01 -0.19
C LYS A 94 -6.28 3.04 -1.21
N GLY A 95 -6.48 1.74 -1.01
CA GLY A 95 -6.24 0.72 -2.03
C GLY A 95 -7.50 0.37 -2.82
N ASN A 96 -7.34 -0.45 -3.85
CA ASN A 96 -8.50 -0.87 -4.65
C ASN A 96 -9.40 -1.86 -3.89
N HIS A 97 -8.85 -2.59 -2.91
CA HIS A 97 -9.62 -3.49 -2.07
C HIS A 97 -10.54 -2.73 -1.09
N GLU A 98 -10.06 -1.64 -0.47
CA GLU A 98 -10.93 -0.78 0.35
C GLU A 98 -12.05 -0.16 -0.49
N GLN A 99 -11.77 0.27 -1.73
CA GLN A 99 -12.80 0.78 -2.63
C GLN A 99 -13.81 -0.31 -3.02
N ALA A 100 -13.36 -1.55 -3.24
CA ALA A 100 -14.23 -2.67 -3.59
C ALA A 100 -15.20 -3.04 -2.45
N LEU A 101 -14.72 -3.07 -1.20
CA LEU A 101 -15.57 -3.24 -0.01
C LEU A 101 -16.63 -2.13 0.08
N LEU A 102 -16.24 -0.86 -0.10
CA LEU A 102 -17.17 0.27 -0.06
C LEU A 102 -18.23 0.19 -1.17
N ASN A 103 -17.83 -0.27 -2.36
CA ASN A 103 -18.75 -0.53 -3.46
C ASN A 103 -19.75 -1.64 -3.10
N PHE A 104 -19.29 -2.76 -2.51
CA PHE A 104 -20.17 -3.84 -2.05
C PHE A 104 -21.17 -3.39 -0.98
N LEU A 105 -20.74 -2.55 -0.04
CA LEU A 105 -21.63 -1.97 0.98
C LEU A 105 -22.73 -1.07 0.37
N SER A 106 -22.43 -0.41 -0.75
CA SER A 106 -23.36 0.50 -1.43
C SER A 106 -24.28 -0.20 -2.44
N ASP A 107 -23.72 -1.13 -3.21
CA ASP A 107 -24.40 -1.92 -4.22
C ASP A 107 -23.89 -3.37 -4.11
N PRO A 108 -24.58 -4.23 -3.35
CA PRO A 108 -24.11 -5.59 -3.12
C PRO A 108 -24.09 -6.45 -4.39
N VAL A 109 -24.91 -6.12 -5.40
CA VAL A 109 -24.96 -6.85 -6.67
C VAL A 109 -23.80 -6.42 -7.57
N GLY A 110 -23.63 -5.11 -7.79
CA GLY A 110 -22.52 -4.58 -8.59
C GLY A 110 -21.14 -4.77 -7.94
N GLY A 111 -21.08 -4.73 -6.61
CA GLY A 111 -19.88 -4.94 -5.81
C GLY A 111 -19.55 -6.41 -5.51
N ALA A 112 -20.40 -7.36 -5.89
CA ALA A 112 -20.21 -8.79 -5.66
C ALA A 112 -18.85 -9.35 -6.13
N PRO A 113 -18.22 -8.87 -7.22
CA PRO A 113 -16.89 -9.36 -7.63
C PRO A 113 -15.82 -9.24 -6.55
N TRP A 114 -15.97 -8.34 -5.57
CA TRP A 114 -15.09 -8.22 -4.41
C TRP A 114 -14.94 -9.53 -3.63
N LEU A 115 -16.02 -10.31 -3.48
CA LEU A 115 -16.00 -11.59 -2.74
C LEU A 115 -14.98 -12.57 -3.33
N SER A 116 -14.87 -12.62 -4.66
CA SER A 116 -13.91 -13.49 -5.36
C SER A 116 -12.45 -13.01 -5.29
N HIS A 117 -12.19 -11.83 -4.76
CA HIS A 117 -10.86 -11.23 -4.66
C HIS A 117 -10.40 -11.09 -3.19
N GLY A 118 -10.84 -12.00 -2.32
CA GLY A 118 -10.43 -12.03 -0.92
C GLY A 118 -11.44 -11.40 0.05
N GLY A 119 -12.59 -10.94 -0.46
CA GLY A 119 -13.65 -10.38 0.38
C GLY A 119 -14.29 -11.41 1.31
N ILE A 120 -14.24 -12.70 0.99
CA ILE A 120 -14.75 -13.78 1.87
C ILE A 120 -13.94 -13.82 3.18
N GLU A 121 -12.62 -13.70 3.10
CA GLU A 121 -11.74 -13.68 4.27
C GLU A 121 -11.92 -12.39 5.08
N ALA A 122 -12.17 -11.26 4.43
CA ALA A 122 -12.53 -10.03 5.11
C ALA A 122 -13.86 -10.16 5.86
N LEU A 123 -14.92 -10.70 5.23
CA LEU A 123 -16.19 -10.99 5.89
C LEU A 123 -15.99 -11.88 7.12
N ALA A 124 -15.24 -12.97 6.97
CA ALA A 124 -14.94 -13.91 8.06
C ALA A 124 -14.23 -13.21 9.22
N SER A 125 -13.33 -12.26 8.95
CA SER A 125 -12.64 -11.49 10.00
C SER A 125 -13.58 -10.59 10.83
N TYR A 126 -14.75 -10.24 10.30
CA TYR A 126 -15.83 -9.55 11.01
C TYR A 126 -16.90 -10.50 11.56
N GLY A 127 -16.69 -11.82 11.47
CA GLY A 127 -17.66 -12.83 11.93
C GLY A 127 -18.83 -13.06 10.98
N VAL A 128 -18.74 -12.61 9.72
CA VAL A 128 -19.79 -12.78 8.72
C VAL A 128 -19.46 -13.95 7.79
N GLY A 129 -20.40 -14.87 7.63
CA GLY A 129 -20.27 -15.99 6.71
C GLY A 129 -20.79 -15.63 5.32
N ALA A 130 -20.21 -16.24 4.28
CA ALA A 130 -20.73 -16.18 2.92
C ALA A 130 -20.79 -17.60 2.31
N PRO A 131 -21.87 -17.94 1.58
CA PRO A 131 -21.95 -19.20 0.86
C PRO A 131 -20.94 -19.23 -0.29
N ARG A 132 -20.51 -20.43 -0.70
CA ARG A 132 -19.55 -20.61 -1.81
C ARG A 132 -20.02 -20.05 -3.15
N SER A 133 -21.33 -20.01 -3.38
CA SER A 133 -21.95 -19.52 -4.62
C SER A 133 -23.17 -18.67 -4.26
N PRO A 134 -22.98 -17.39 -3.89
CA PRO A 134 -24.06 -16.52 -3.47
C PRO A 134 -24.99 -16.19 -4.65
N GLN A 135 -26.29 -16.32 -4.43
CA GLN A 135 -27.32 -15.78 -5.29
C GLN A 135 -27.53 -14.28 -4.99
N PRO A 136 -28.18 -13.50 -5.89
CA PRO A 136 -28.42 -12.08 -5.65
C PRO A 136 -29.12 -11.73 -4.32
N SER A 137 -30.02 -12.59 -3.84
CA SER A 137 -30.65 -12.43 -2.52
C SER A 137 -29.65 -12.57 -1.37
N ASP A 138 -28.69 -13.49 -1.50
CA ASP A 138 -27.67 -13.74 -0.49
C ASP A 138 -26.74 -12.53 -0.36
N LEU A 139 -26.43 -11.86 -1.48
CA LEU A 139 -25.55 -10.68 -1.48
C LEU A 139 -26.11 -9.53 -0.64
N THR A 140 -27.43 -9.32 -0.71
CA THR A 140 -28.09 -8.28 0.09
C THR A 140 -28.03 -8.60 1.58
N GLU A 141 -28.25 -9.86 1.93
CA GLU A 141 -28.19 -10.34 3.31
C GLU A 141 -26.76 -10.28 3.88
N ILE A 142 -25.77 -10.79 3.14
CA ILE A 142 -24.34 -10.71 3.50
C ILE A 142 -23.93 -9.26 3.74
N ARG A 143 -24.34 -8.34 2.86
CA ARG A 143 -24.08 -6.91 3.02
C ARG A 143 -24.70 -6.35 4.29
N ASN A 144 -25.94 -6.73 4.62
CA ASN A 144 -26.61 -6.28 5.85
C ASN A 144 -25.87 -6.79 7.10
N GLN A 145 -25.50 -8.06 7.13
CA GLN A 145 -24.74 -8.67 8.23
C GLN A 145 -23.37 -7.99 8.40
N LEU A 146 -22.67 -7.72 7.29
CA LEU A 146 -21.43 -6.96 7.32
C LEU A 146 -21.64 -5.53 7.84
N ALA A 147 -22.68 -4.84 7.40
CA ALA A 147 -22.96 -3.48 7.85
C ALA A 147 -23.28 -3.42 9.36
N GLU A 148 -23.86 -4.48 9.93
CA GLU A 148 -24.10 -4.61 11.37
C GLU A 148 -22.82 -4.96 12.15
N ALA A 149 -22.00 -5.87 11.61
CA ALA A 149 -20.77 -6.32 12.25
C ALA A 149 -19.60 -5.32 12.14
N LEU A 150 -19.58 -4.48 11.10
CA LEU A 150 -18.49 -3.54 10.82
C LEU A 150 -18.54 -2.36 11.83
N PRO A 151 -17.49 -2.17 12.67
CA PRO A 151 -17.47 -1.04 13.60
C PRO A 151 -17.56 0.31 12.89
N ALA A 152 -18.31 1.24 13.45
CA ALA A 152 -18.48 2.59 12.87
C ALA A 152 -17.15 3.31 12.65
N ALA A 153 -16.17 3.10 13.54
CA ALA A 153 -14.82 3.64 13.40
C ALA A 153 -14.08 3.08 12.17
N HIS A 154 -14.26 1.80 11.84
CA HIS A 154 -13.64 1.17 10.68
C HIS A 154 -14.24 1.75 9.40
N LEU A 155 -15.57 1.84 9.33
CA LEU A 155 -16.24 2.43 8.16
C LEU A 155 -15.85 3.91 7.97
N ALA A 156 -15.76 4.68 9.06
CA ALA A 156 -15.32 6.07 9.02
C ALA A 156 -13.88 6.18 8.51
N PHE A 157 -12.98 5.33 9.00
CA PHE A 157 -11.60 5.26 8.53
C PHE A 157 -11.52 4.97 7.03
N LEU A 158 -12.16 3.90 6.56
CA LEU A 158 -12.17 3.49 5.15
C LEU A 158 -12.70 4.61 4.22
N ARG A 159 -13.74 5.32 4.65
CA ARG A 159 -14.30 6.46 3.90
C ARG A 159 -13.40 7.70 3.92
N SER A 160 -12.51 7.84 4.89
CA SER A 160 -11.62 9.00 5.04
C SER A 160 -10.32 8.91 4.23
N LEU A 161 -9.99 7.71 3.73
CA LEU A 161 -8.72 7.42 3.06
C LEU A 161 -8.50 8.34 1.86
N LYS A 162 -7.28 8.91 1.80
CA LYS A 162 -6.81 9.70 0.66
C LYS A 162 -6.23 8.77 -0.40
N THR A 163 -6.20 9.20 -1.65
CA THR A 163 -5.69 8.37 -2.76
C THR A 163 -4.22 8.61 -3.06
N LEU A 164 -3.66 9.73 -2.62
CA LEU A 164 -2.25 10.04 -2.76
C LEU A 164 -1.70 10.92 -1.63
N LEU A 165 -0.37 10.94 -1.51
CA LEU A 165 0.39 11.87 -0.68
C LEU A 165 1.63 12.33 -1.44
N VAL A 166 1.89 13.65 -1.46
CA VAL A 166 3.15 14.22 -1.93
C VAL A 166 3.97 14.67 -0.71
N PHE A 167 5.25 14.29 -0.67
CA PHE A 167 6.14 14.65 0.44
C PHE A 167 7.59 14.79 -0.03
N GLY A 168 8.05 16.04 -0.17
CA GLY A 168 9.34 16.33 -0.80
C GLY A 168 9.31 15.97 -2.28
N ASP A 169 10.32 15.26 -2.75
CA ASP A 169 10.42 14.78 -4.14
C ASP A 169 9.70 13.43 -4.36
N TYR A 170 8.91 12.95 -3.39
CA TYR A 170 8.24 11.65 -3.45
C TYR A 170 6.71 11.79 -3.58
N ILE A 171 6.12 10.91 -4.38
CA ILE A 171 4.68 10.70 -4.49
C ILE A 171 4.38 9.28 -4.00
N PHE A 172 3.48 9.17 -3.04
CA PHE A 172 2.98 7.90 -2.54
C PHE A 172 1.56 7.69 -3.07
N VAL A 173 1.32 6.53 -3.68
CA VAL A 173 0.04 6.17 -4.30
C VAL A 173 -0.12 4.66 -4.25
N HIS A 174 -1.34 4.15 -4.26
CA HIS A 174 -1.57 2.71 -4.22
C HIS A 174 -1.03 1.99 -5.47
N ALA A 175 -1.55 2.31 -6.67
CA ALA A 175 -1.19 1.58 -7.89
C ALA A 175 -0.17 2.32 -8.77
N GLY A 176 -0.37 3.62 -8.98
CA GLY A 176 0.51 4.42 -9.83
C GLY A 176 -0.17 5.67 -10.37
N LEU A 177 0.46 6.31 -11.34
CA LEU A 177 -0.07 7.49 -12.03
C LEU A 177 -0.10 7.24 -13.54
N ARG A 178 -1.14 7.73 -14.22
CA ARG A 178 -1.21 7.73 -15.69
C ARG A 178 -0.11 8.61 -16.25
N PRO A 179 0.86 8.06 -17.02
CA PRO A 179 1.96 8.85 -17.56
C PRO A 179 1.47 9.92 -18.54
N GLY A 180 2.11 11.09 -18.48
CA GLY A 180 1.76 12.24 -19.31
C GLY A 180 0.55 13.03 -18.81
N ARG A 181 -0.03 12.68 -17.65
CA ARG A 181 -1.04 13.49 -16.97
C ARG A 181 -0.49 14.11 -15.69
N PRO A 182 -0.76 15.40 -15.43
CA PRO A 182 -0.49 16.04 -14.14
C PRO A 182 -1.17 15.29 -12.99
N ILE A 183 -0.64 15.45 -11.77
CA ILE A 183 -1.16 14.78 -10.55
C ILE A 183 -2.62 15.17 -10.31
N GLU A 184 -2.96 16.43 -10.55
CA GLU A 184 -4.30 17.00 -10.35
C GLU A 184 -5.34 16.49 -11.35
N GLU A 185 -4.89 15.89 -12.46
CA GLU A 185 -5.73 15.35 -13.54
C GLU A 185 -5.79 13.81 -13.52
N GLN A 186 -5.17 13.17 -12.53
CA GLN A 186 -5.30 11.73 -12.32
C GLN A 186 -6.72 11.38 -11.90
N THR A 187 -7.26 10.30 -12.43
CA THR A 187 -8.54 9.78 -11.97
C THR A 187 -8.33 8.83 -10.80
N GLU A 188 -9.31 8.67 -9.91
CA GLU A 188 -9.24 7.67 -8.83
C GLU A 188 -9.05 6.26 -9.39
N ALA A 189 -9.62 5.95 -10.55
CA ALA A 189 -9.38 4.69 -11.25
C ALA A 189 -7.90 4.50 -11.63
N ASP A 190 -7.22 5.55 -12.09
CA ASP A 190 -5.77 5.48 -12.36
C ASP A 190 -4.99 5.21 -11.07
N LEU A 191 -5.26 5.98 -10.00
CA LEU A 191 -4.53 5.90 -8.74
C LEU A 191 -4.68 4.54 -8.05
N LEU A 192 -5.82 3.87 -8.23
CA LEU A 192 -6.14 2.60 -7.57
C LEU A 192 -5.92 1.36 -8.44
N TRP A 193 -5.97 1.45 -9.78
CA TRP A 193 -6.00 0.26 -10.64
C TRP A 193 -4.98 0.24 -11.78
N ILE A 194 -4.23 1.31 -12.01
CA ILE A 194 -3.28 1.33 -13.13
C ILE A 194 -2.16 0.30 -12.93
N ARG A 195 -1.81 -0.42 -13.99
CA ARG A 195 -0.71 -1.41 -13.98
C ARG A 195 0.26 -1.17 -15.14
N ASP A 196 0.08 -1.90 -16.24
CA ASP A 196 1.02 -1.94 -17.36
C ASP A 196 1.32 -0.55 -17.95
N ASP A 197 0.31 0.31 -18.08
CA ASP A 197 0.47 1.66 -18.59
C ASP A 197 1.46 2.49 -17.75
N PHE A 198 1.45 2.32 -16.43
CA PHE A 198 2.37 3.00 -15.52
C PHE A 198 3.72 2.30 -15.44
N LEU A 199 3.73 0.97 -15.30
CA LEU A 199 4.96 0.20 -15.10
C LEU A 199 5.85 0.19 -16.34
N ARG A 200 5.28 0.07 -17.55
CA ARG A 200 6.05 -0.08 -18.79
C ARG A 200 6.48 1.24 -19.42
N LYS A 201 5.70 2.31 -19.23
CA LYS A 201 6.04 3.61 -19.83
C LYS A 201 7.05 4.37 -18.94
N PRO A 202 7.95 5.17 -19.53
CA PRO A 202 8.84 6.03 -18.75
C PRO A 202 8.05 7.01 -17.88
N TRP A 203 8.48 7.17 -16.62
CA TRP A 203 8.06 8.30 -15.79
C TRP A 203 9.03 9.45 -16.05
N LEU A 204 8.51 10.55 -16.60
CA LEU A 204 9.30 11.70 -17.09
C LEU A 204 9.32 12.89 -16.12
N ASP A 205 8.59 12.78 -15.02
CA ASP A 205 8.62 13.74 -13.94
C ASP A 205 9.84 13.47 -13.04
N ASP A 206 10.36 14.52 -12.39
CA ASP A 206 11.54 14.44 -11.52
C ASP A 206 11.21 13.79 -10.16
N SER A 207 9.94 13.63 -9.83
CA SER A 207 9.48 12.91 -8.65
C SER A 207 9.73 11.40 -8.71
N VAL A 208 9.83 10.80 -7.53
CA VAL A 208 9.87 9.35 -7.35
C VAL A 208 8.51 8.88 -6.85
N VAL A 209 7.93 7.93 -7.57
CA VAL A 209 6.64 7.33 -7.21
C VAL A 209 6.89 6.07 -6.40
N VAL A 210 6.34 5.98 -5.20
CA VAL A 210 6.35 4.79 -4.35
C VAL A 210 4.96 4.19 -4.34
N HIS A 211 4.85 2.90 -4.68
CA HIS A 211 3.56 2.24 -4.89
C HIS A 211 3.53 0.79 -4.42
N GLY A 212 2.32 0.26 -4.31
CA GLY A 212 2.02 -1.14 -4.04
C GLY A 212 1.31 -1.79 -5.22
N HIS A 213 0.20 -2.50 -4.95
CA HIS A 213 -0.82 -3.02 -5.87
C HIS A 213 -0.41 -4.16 -6.84
N THR A 214 0.76 -4.03 -7.47
CA THR A 214 1.30 -5.04 -8.38
C THR A 214 2.44 -5.76 -7.66
N PRO A 215 2.24 -7.02 -7.21
CA PRO A 215 3.27 -7.76 -6.52
C PRO A 215 4.53 -7.90 -7.35
N ILE A 216 5.68 -7.70 -6.72
CA ILE A 216 7.00 -7.90 -7.32
C ILE A 216 7.85 -8.85 -6.47
N SER A 217 8.78 -9.55 -7.10
CA SER A 217 9.71 -10.45 -6.41
C SER A 217 10.91 -9.74 -5.77
N ALA A 218 11.30 -8.58 -6.32
CA ALA A 218 12.42 -7.79 -5.83
C ALA A 218 12.15 -6.29 -6.02
N VAL A 219 12.49 -5.49 -5.01
CA VAL A 219 12.34 -4.03 -5.05
C VAL A 219 13.56 -3.41 -5.72
N ASP A 220 13.33 -2.58 -6.74
CA ASP A 220 14.35 -1.74 -7.36
C ASP A 220 14.37 -0.35 -6.71
N LEU A 221 15.36 -0.11 -5.85
CA LEU A 221 15.54 1.15 -5.13
C LEU A 221 16.08 2.29 -6.00
N ASP A 222 16.67 1.99 -7.17
CA ASP A 222 17.26 2.98 -8.08
C ASP A 222 16.24 3.51 -9.09
N SER A 223 15.10 2.83 -9.22
CA SER A 223 13.96 3.26 -10.03
C SER A 223 13.34 4.58 -9.54
N ASN A 224 12.71 5.32 -10.46
CA ASN A 224 11.80 6.42 -10.13
C ASN A 224 10.34 5.96 -9.95
N LYS A 225 10.08 4.65 -10.06
CA LYS A 225 8.84 3.97 -9.71
C LYS A 225 9.22 2.78 -8.82
N ILE A 226 9.16 2.99 -7.51
CA ILE A 226 9.57 2.01 -6.51
C ILE A 226 8.32 1.26 -6.02
N GLY A 227 8.14 0.05 -6.52
CA GLY A 227 7.13 -0.87 -6.00
C GLY A 227 7.61 -1.50 -4.70
N VAL A 228 6.78 -1.54 -3.67
CA VAL A 228 7.10 -2.18 -2.37
C VAL A 228 6.10 -3.27 -1.97
N ASP A 229 5.15 -3.60 -2.85
CA ASP A 229 4.29 -4.76 -2.67
C ASP A 229 5.05 -6.05 -3.04
N THR A 230 5.49 -6.77 -2.02
CA THR A 230 6.14 -8.10 -2.15
C THR A 230 5.16 -9.25 -1.94
N GLY A 231 3.85 -8.98 -2.04
CA GLY A 231 2.78 -9.96 -1.95
C GLY A 231 2.65 -10.58 -0.56
N ALA A 232 2.60 -9.77 0.51
CA ALA A 232 2.66 -10.23 1.91
C ALA A 232 1.72 -11.40 2.24
N PHE A 233 0.47 -11.36 1.74
CA PHE A 233 -0.47 -12.47 1.89
C PHE A 233 0.05 -13.79 1.31
N ALA A 234 0.65 -13.77 0.13
CA ALA A 234 1.07 -14.96 -0.61
C ALA A 234 2.49 -15.43 -0.25
N THR A 235 3.42 -14.49 -0.05
CA THR A 235 4.84 -14.79 0.18
C THR A 235 5.18 -14.90 1.66
N GLY A 236 4.34 -14.34 2.54
CA GLY A 236 4.68 -14.20 3.94
C GLY A 236 5.73 -13.11 4.22
N VAL A 237 6.01 -12.22 3.27
CA VAL A 237 6.98 -11.12 3.40
C VAL A 237 6.28 -9.77 3.23
N LEU A 238 6.31 -8.94 4.27
CA LEU A 238 5.83 -7.55 4.20
C LEU A 238 7.03 -6.59 4.14
N THR A 239 6.96 -5.66 3.20
CA THR A 239 8.06 -4.76 2.86
C THR A 239 7.69 -3.31 3.13
N ALA A 240 8.67 -2.56 3.63
CA ALA A 240 8.65 -1.10 3.67
C ALA A 240 9.90 -0.51 3.04
N LEU A 241 9.73 0.66 2.43
CA LEU A 241 10.81 1.55 2.02
C LEU A 241 11.05 2.59 3.12
N ARG A 242 12.24 2.59 3.69
CA ARG A 242 12.74 3.61 4.62
C ARG A 242 13.45 4.72 3.85
N LEU A 243 13.08 5.96 4.12
CA LEU A 243 13.65 7.16 3.49
C LEU A 243 14.20 8.10 4.56
N GLN A 244 15.42 8.59 4.35
CA GLN A 244 16.04 9.63 5.19
C GLN A 244 16.91 10.55 4.32
N GLY A 245 16.50 11.81 4.16
CA GLY A 245 17.14 12.69 3.18
C GLY A 245 17.03 12.08 1.78
N SER A 246 18.17 11.82 1.13
CA SER A 246 18.25 11.12 -0.17
C SER A 246 18.51 9.62 -0.05
N GLN A 247 18.66 9.08 1.16
CA GLN A 247 18.91 7.66 1.37
C GLN A 247 17.61 6.86 1.27
N ARG A 248 17.72 5.67 0.67
CA ARG A 248 16.65 4.69 0.48
C ARG A 248 17.14 3.35 1.00
N GLU A 249 16.36 2.73 1.88
CA GLU A 249 16.69 1.44 2.48
C GLU A 249 15.45 0.54 2.49
N LEU A 250 15.66 -0.76 2.27
CA LEU A 250 14.59 -1.76 2.39
C LEU A 250 14.48 -2.24 3.83
N MET A 251 13.25 -2.38 4.30
CA MET A 251 12.91 -3.03 5.56
C MET A 251 11.90 -4.13 5.29
N GLN A 252 12.20 -5.34 5.72
CA GLN A 252 11.31 -6.49 5.55
C GLN A 252 11.12 -7.24 6.86
N VAL A 253 9.95 -7.89 6.97
CA VAL A 253 9.63 -8.89 7.97
C VAL A 253 9.01 -10.09 7.28
N SER A 254 9.21 -11.28 7.85
CA SER A 254 8.71 -12.53 7.29
C SER A 254 8.22 -13.49 8.37
N VAL A 255 7.25 -14.34 8.04
CA VAL A 255 6.91 -15.51 8.83
C VAL A 255 7.51 -16.76 8.17
N GLY A 256 8.30 -17.56 8.92
CA GLY A 256 8.79 -18.87 8.45
C GLY A 256 10.31 -19.04 8.18
N GLY A 257 11.18 -18.09 8.50
CA GLY A 257 12.65 -18.22 8.36
C GLY A 257 13.35 -16.87 8.41
N PRO A 258 14.65 -16.78 8.78
CA PRO A 258 15.22 -15.62 9.46
C PRO A 258 15.15 -14.36 8.59
N ALA A 259 14.95 -13.21 9.26
CA ALA A 259 15.09 -11.89 8.65
C ALA A 259 16.44 -11.81 7.95
N ALA A 260 16.43 -11.80 6.61
CA ALA A 260 17.62 -11.54 5.83
C ALA A 260 17.93 -10.04 5.94
N ASP A 261 18.81 -9.70 6.87
CA ASP A 261 19.55 -8.44 6.80
C ASP A 261 20.54 -8.52 5.62
N GLY A 262 20.27 -7.78 4.54
CA GLY A 262 21.28 -7.37 3.56
C GLY A 262 21.56 -8.33 2.39
N PRO A 263 22.14 -7.78 1.29
CA PRO A 263 21.93 -8.28 -0.07
C PRO A 263 22.93 -9.36 -0.47
N ASP A 264 22.46 -10.41 -1.11
CA ASP A 264 23.08 -11.07 -2.26
C ASP A 264 22.32 -12.37 -2.58
N GLY A 265 22.05 -12.59 -3.87
CA GLY A 265 21.65 -13.91 -4.34
C GLY A 265 20.56 -13.89 -5.39
N ALA A 266 20.95 -13.62 -6.64
CA ALA A 266 20.21 -14.05 -7.81
C ALA A 266 19.86 -15.54 -7.71
N GLY A 267 18.61 -15.89 -8.00
CA GLY A 267 18.15 -17.27 -8.01
C GLY A 267 16.74 -17.39 -8.56
N GLU A 268 16.68 -17.67 -9.86
CA GLU A 268 15.53 -18.04 -10.69
C GLU A 268 14.49 -18.92 -9.97
N LEU A 269 13.21 -18.52 -9.99
CA LEU A 269 12.10 -19.11 -10.76
C LEU A 269 10.77 -18.41 -10.44
#